data_AF-A0A3D2WK62-F1
#
_entry.id   AF-A0A3D2WK62-F1
#
_cell.length_a   1.000
_cell.length_b   1.000
_cell.length_c   1.000
_cell.angle_alpha   90.00
_cell.angle_beta   90.00
_cell.angle_gamma   90.00
#
_symmetry.space_group_name_H-M   'P 1'
#
loop_
_entity.id
_entity.type
_entity.pdbx_description
1 polymer ?
#
loop_
_entity_poly.entity_id
_entity_poly.type
_entity_poly.pdbx_seq_one_letter_code
_entity_poly.pdbx_strand_id
1 'polypeptide(L)'
;FDVDFCMDGRDRVIEYVANHYGRNAVSQIITFGTMAAKAVIRDVGRVLGRPYPVVDRISKMVPFEVGMTLTKAMEQEEAMQAAYHNDEDVKEILDMALKLEGMKRNVGKHA
;
A
#
# COMPACT_ATOMS: atom_id res chain seq x y z
N PHE A 1 -1.30 16.49 23.72
CA PHE A 1 -0.32 15.43 23.99
C PHE A 1 -0.62 14.29 23.05
N ASP A 2 0.39 13.78 22.33
CA ASP A 2 0.32 12.66 21.38
C ASP A 2 0.97 11.45 22.08
N VAL A 3 0.14 10.60 22.71
CA VAL A 3 0.60 9.56 23.64
C VAL A 3 0.33 8.19 23.03
N ASP A 4 1.40 7.50 22.66
CA ASP A 4 1.36 6.14 22.12
C ASP A 4 1.89 5.10 23.11
N PHE A 5 1.47 3.85 22.94
CA PHE A 5 1.98 2.69 23.68
C PHE A 5 2.25 1.52 22.72
N CYS A 6 3.10 0.58 23.13
CA CYS A 6 3.47 -0.56 22.32
C CYS A 6 2.26 -1.49 22.05
N MET A 7 2.18 -2.02 20.82
CA MET A 7 1.16 -2.96 20.38
C MET A 7 1.03 -4.19 21.30
N ASP A 8 2.14 -4.70 21.83
CA ASP A 8 2.16 -5.89 22.69
C ASP A 8 1.38 -5.68 24.01
N GLY A 9 1.29 -4.44 24.49
CA GLY A 9 0.58 -4.07 25.71
C GLY A 9 -0.87 -3.61 25.49
N ARG A 10 -1.36 -3.62 24.24
CA ARG A 10 -2.60 -2.96 23.86
C ARG A 10 -3.82 -3.49 24.61
N ASP A 11 -3.98 -4.80 24.70
CA ASP A 11 -5.17 -5.39 25.33
C ASP A 11 -5.25 -5.03 26.82
N ARG A 12 -4.10 -4.89 27.51
CA ARG A 12 -4.04 -4.44 28.91
C ARG A 12 -4.50 -3.00 29.07
N VAL A 13 -4.08 -2.13 28.15
CA VAL A 13 -4.49 -0.71 28.16
C VAL A 13 -5.99 -0.61 27.86
N ILE A 14 -6.48 -1.30 26.83
CA ILE A 14 -7.90 -1.33 26.47
C ILE A 14 -8.74 -1.80 27.65
N GLU A 15 -8.36 -2.89 28.31
CA GLU A 15 -9.10 -3.43 29.44
C GLU A 15 -9.09 -2.48 30.64
N TYR A 16 -7.96 -1.82 30.93
CA TYR A 16 -7.88 -0.81 31.98
C TYR A 16 -8.84 0.37 31.71
N VAL A 17 -8.79 0.96 30.51
CA VAL A 17 -9.65 2.12 30.19
C VAL A 17 -11.12 1.73 30.08
N ALA A 18 -11.44 0.52 29.60
CA ALA A 18 -12.80 0.01 29.54
C ALA A 18 -13.39 -0.20 30.95
N ASN A 19 -12.59 -0.67 31.90
CA ASN A 19 -13.02 -0.81 33.30
C ASN A 19 -13.14 0.54 34.01
N HIS A 20 -12.27 1.49 33.68
CA HIS A 20 -12.24 2.80 34.33
C HIS A 20 -13.35 3.75 33.83
N TYR A 21 -13.64 3.73 32.52
CA TYR A 21 -14.56 4.68 31.88
C TYR A 21 -15.85 4.03 31.33
N GLY A 22 -15.94 2.69 31.36
CA GLY A 22 -17.06 1.92 30.82
C GLY A 22 -16.79 1.41 29.41
N ARG A 23 -17.05 0.12 29.19
CA ARG A 23 -16.70 -0.59 27.94
C ARG A 23 -17.36 -0.01 26.69
N ASN A 24 -18.56 0.57 26.82
CA ASN A 24 -19.28 1.20 25.70
C ASN A 24 -18.80 2.63 25.40
N ALA A 25 -17.95 3.21 26.25
CA ALA A 25 -17.36 4.54 26.07
C ALA A 25 -15.95 4.48 25.47
N VAL A 26 -15.43 3.28 25.20
CA VAL A 26 -14.10 3.05 24.62
C VAL A 26 -14.25 2.40 23.25
N SER A 27 -13.62 2.98 22.22
CA SER A 27 -13.61 2.44 20.87
C SER A 27 -12.22 2.49 20.26
N GLN A 28 -12.00 1.56 19.33
CA GLN A 28 -10.85 1.47 18.46
C GLN A 28 -11.00 2.40 17.25
N ILE A 29 -9.88 2.79 16.65
CA ILE A 29 -9.84 3.63 15.45
C ILE A 29 -9.46 2.77 14.24
N ILE A 30 -10.00 3.14 13.08
CA ILE A 30 -9.75 2.42 11.83
C ILE A 30 -8.53 2.99 11.10
N THR A 31 -7.82 2.15 10.36
CA THR A 31 -6.86 2.59 9.34
C THR A 31 -7.29 2.13 7.96
N PHE A 32 -6.75 2.76 6.94
CA PHE A 32 -6.95 2.36 5.55
C PHE A 32 -5.62 1.92 4.97
N GLY A 33 -5.59 0.69 4.43
CA GLY A 33 -4.52 0.30 3.53
C GLY A 33 -4.76 0.92 2.16
N THR A 34 -3.76 1.61 1.61
CA THR A 34 -3.81 2.18 0.27
C THR A 34 -3.00 1.32 -0.71
N MET A 35 -3.30 1.46 -2.01
CA MET A 35 -2.53 0.82 -3.07
C MET A 35 -1.25 1.62 -3.35
N ALA A 36 -0.16 1.28 -2.65
CA ALA A 36 1.17 1.83 -2.91
C ALA A 36 1.75 1.34 -4.25
N ALA A 37 2.73 2.05 -4.83
CA ALA A 37 3.32 1.80 -6.15
C ALA A 37 3.54 0.32 -6.50
N LYS A 38 4.25 -0.44 -5.65
CA LYS A 38 4.49 -1.88 -5.88
C LYS A 38 3.23 -2.73 -5.78
N ALA A 39 2.33 -2.39 -4.85
CA ALA A 39 1.10 -3.13 -4.63
C ALA A 39 0.14 -2.93 -5.81
N VAL A 40 0.00 -1.70 -6.31
CA VAL A 40 -0.90 -1.40 -7.43
C VAL A 40 -0.44 -2.08 -8.73
N ILE A 41 0.86 -2.13 -9.02
CA ILE A 41 1.39 -2.89 -10.18
C ILE A 41 1.01 -4.36 -10.08
N ARG A 42 1.17 -4.96 -8.89
CA ARG A 42 0.86 -6.37 -8.66
C ARG A 42 -0.62 -6.68 -8.78
N ASP A 43 -1.45 -5.80 -8.21
CA ASP A 43 -2.90 -5.95 -8.24
C ASP A 43 -3.44 -5.80 -9.67
N VAL A 44 -3.00 -4.77 -10.41
CA VAL A 44 -3.37 -4.56 -11.82
C VAL A 44 -2.90 -5.70 -12.71
N GLY A 45 -1.62 -6.06 -12.64
CA GLY A 45 -1.06 -7.11 -13.50
C GLY A 45 -1.77 -8.45 -13.32
N ARG A 46 -2.14 -8.79 -12.08
CA ARG A 46 -2.94 -9.98 -11.78
C ARG A 46 -4.34 -9.90 -12.38
N VAL A 47 -5.02 -8.75 -12.30
CA VAL A 47 -6.37 -8.55 -12.86
C VAL A 47 -6.36 -8.64 -14.38
N LEU A 48 -5.30 -8.14 -15.03
CA LEU A 48 -5.09 -8.26 -16.47
C LEU A 48 -4.66 -9.67 -16.92
N GLY A 49 -4.56 -10.64 -16.01
CA GLY A 49 -4.19 -12.03 -16.32
C GLY A 49 -2.72 -12.23 -16.68
N ARG A 50 -1.85 -11.25 -16.36
CA ARG A 50 -0.41 -11.34 -16.68
C ARG A 50 0.29 -12.31 -15.73
N PRO A 51 1.25 -13.12 -16.23
CA PRO A 51 1.97 -14.07 -15.38
C PRO A 51 2.72 -13.37 -14.24
N TYR A 52 2.70 -13.97 -13.04
CA TYR A 52 3.37 -13.42 -11.86
C TYR A 52 4.83 -13.00 -12.11
N PRO A 53 5.69 -13.78 -12.82
CA PRO A 53 7.07 -13.37 -13.08
C PRO A 53 7.20 -12.06 -13.86
N VAL A 54 6.29 -11.80 -14.80
CA VAL A 54 6.26 -10.56 -15.58
C VAL A 54 5.93 -9.38 -14.67
N VAL A 55 4.90 -9.53 -13.86
CA VAL A 55 4.42 -8.50 -12.93
C VAL A 55 5.44 -8.23 -11.82
N ASP A 56 6.08 -9.28 -11.29
CA ASP A 56 7.10 -9.16 -10.26
C ASP A 56 8.35 -8.44 -10.78
N ARG A 57 8.77 -8.74 -12.03
CA ARG A 57 9.86 -8.01 -12.72
C ARG A 57 9.60 -6.50 -12.73
N ILE A 58 8.40 -6.08 -13.14
CA ILE A 58 8.01 -4.65 -13.18
C ILE A 58 7.99 -4.07 -11.77
N SER A 59 7.40 -4.78 -10.79
CA SER A 59 7.31 -4.30 -9.41
C SER A 59 8.67 -4.11 -8.73
N LYS A 60 9.70 -4.85 -9.17
CA LYS A 60 11.08 -4.74 -8.66
C LYS A 60 11.83 -3.54 -9.23
N MET A 61 11.40 -2.98 -10.37
CA MET A 61 11.95 -1.73 -10.91
C MET A 61 11.60 -0.53 -10.03
N VAL A 62 10.52 -0.60 -9.26
CA VAL A 62 10.15 0.47 -8.33
C VAL A 62 11.15 0.51 -7.16
N PRO A 63 11.83 1.64 -6.90
CA PRO A 63 12.76 1.76 -5.78
C PRO A 63 12.07 1.56 -4.42
N PHE A 64 12.83 1.10 -3.42
CA PHE A 64 12.33 0.95 -2.06
C PHE A 64 12.59 2.22 -1.26
N GLU A 65 11.63 3.14 -1.30
CA GLU A 65 11.67 4.40 -0.55
C GLU A 65 10.29 4.66 0.08
N VAL A 66 10.28 5.26 1.28
CA VAL A 66 9.05 5.67 1.94
C VAL A 66 8.40 6.81 1.14
N GLY A 67 7.12 6.68 0.79
CA GLY A 67 6.42 7.68 -0.02
C GLY A 67 6.76 7.65 -1.52
N MET A 68 7.29 6.52 -2.00
CA MET A 68 7.49 6.27 -3.43
C MET A 68 6.15 6.25 -4.18
N THR A 69 6.12 6.91 -5.34
CA THR A 69 4.99 6.91 -6.29
C THR A 69 5.44 6.37 -7.64
N LEU A 70 4.50 5.92 -8.47
CA LEU A 70 4.82 5.45 -9.83
C LEU A 70 5.46 6.54 -10.68
N THR A 71 4.99 7.78 -10.58
CA THR A 71 5.60 8.93 -11.28
C THR A 71 7.05 9.13 -10.87
N LYS A 72 7.35 9.14 -9.55
CA LYS A 72 8.73 9.25 -9.06
C LYS A 72 9.59 8.07 -9.49
N ALA A 73 9.04 6.85 -9.44
CA ALA A 73 9.76 5.65 -9.85
C ALA A 73 10.13 5.73 -11.35
N MET A 74 9.21 6.19 -12.19
CA MET A 74 9.48 6.40 -13.62
C MET A 74 10.50 7.51 -13.84
N GLU A 75 10.51 8.59 -13.06
CA GLU A 75 11.53 9.65 -13.18
C GLU A 75 12.93 9.20 -12.75
N GLN A 76 13.03 8.31 -11.76
CA GLN A 76 14.30 7.86 -11.20
C GLN A 76 14.91 6.65 -11.90
N GLU A 77 14.09 5.76 -12.48
CA GLU A 77 14.54 4.48 -13.03
C GLU A 77 14.40 4.45 -14.56
N GLU A 78 15.52 4.67 -15.27
CA GLU A 78 15.57 4.66 -16.74
C GLU A 78 15.10 3.32 -17.31
N ALA A 79 15.37 2.19 -16.64
CA ALA A 79 14.92 0.88 -17.09
C ALA A 79 13.38 0.77 -17.09
N MET A 80 12.71 1.45 -16.15
CA MET A 80 11.26 1.49 -16.05
C MET A 80 10.67 2.33 -17.19
N GLN A 81 11.27 3.47 -17.51
CA GLN A 81 10.88 4.28 -18.68
C GLN A 81 11.07 3.51 -19.98
N ALA A 82 12.23 2.87 -20.15
CA ALA A 82 12.53 2.08 -21.33
C ALA A 82 11.53 0.92 -21.48
N ALA A 83 11.18 0.23 -20.39
CA ALA A 83 10.17 -0.83 -20.41
C ALA A 83 8.78 -0.28 -20.78
N TYR A 84 8.40 0.89 -20.24
CA TYR A 84 7.15 1.55 -20.59
C TYR A 84 7.02 1.90 -22.08
N HIS A 85 8.13 2.27 -22.73
CA HIS A 85 8.13 2.61 -24.16
C HIS A 85 8.27 1.41 -25.10
N ASN A 86 8.92 0.32 -24.65
CA ASN A 86 9.28 -0.81 -25.52
C ASN A 86 8.44 -2.07 -25.31
N ASP A 87 7.66 -2.15 -24.22
CA ASP A 87 6.88 -3.34 -23.83
C ASP A 87 5.41 -2.94 -23.62
N GLU A 88 4.53 -3.41 -24.50
CA GLU A 88 3.10 -3.06 -24.49
C GLU A 88 2.39 -3.55 -23.22
N ASP A 89 2.78 -4.72 -22.70
CA ASP A 89 2.21 -5.25 -21.46
C ASP A 89 2.61 -4.38 -20.26
N VAL A 90 3.86 -3.90 -20.23
CA VAL A 90 4.34 -2.99 -19.19
C VAL A 90 3.59 -1.67 -19.24
N LYS A 91 3.41 -1.12 -20.45
CA LYS A 91 2.67 0.12 -20.67
C LYS A 91 1.23 0.02 -20.16
N GLU A 92 0.50 -1.04 -20.55
CA GLU A 92 -0.89 -1.25 -20.15
C GLU A 92 -1.02 -1.37 -18.61
N ILE A 93 -0.12 -2.12 -17.97
CA ILE A 93 -0.09 -2.25 -16.51
C ILE A 93 0.15 -0.89 -15.85
N LEU A 94 1.16 -0.14 -16.31
CA LEU A 94 1.53 1.13 -15.67
C LEU A 94 0.48 2.23 -15.88
N ASP A 95 -0.13 2.31 -17.07
CA ASP A 95 -1.21 3.27 -17.35
C ASP A 95 -2.42 3.06 -16.44
N MET A 96 -2.78 1.81 -16.18
CA MET A 96 -3.87 1.49 -15.26
C MET A 96 -3.44 1.68 -13.80
N ALA A 97 -2.20 1.31 -13.46
CA ALA A 97 -1.68 1.45 -12.11
C ALA A 97 -1.58 2.92 -11.68
N LEU A 98 -1.19 3.83 -12.58
CA LEU A 98 -1.17 5.29 -12.34
C LEU A 98 -2.55 5.84 -11.97
N LYS A 99 -3.63 5.28 -12.51
CA LYS A 99 -5.00 5.70 -12.19
C LYS A 99 -5.48 5.19 -10.83
N LEU A 100 -4.91 4.10 -10.33
CA LEU A 100 -5.35 3.41 -9.12
C LEU A 100 -4.42 3.66 -7.93
N GLU A 101 -3.20 4.17 -8.16
CA GLU A 101 -2.25 4.48 -7.10
C GLU A 101 -2.87 5.37 -6.02
N GLY A 102 -2.67 4.99 -4.75
CA GLY A 102 -3.17 5.75 -3.61
C GLY A 102 -4.63 5.51 -3.25
N MET A 103 -5.41 4.80 -4.08
CA MET A 103 -6.78 4.45 -3.72
C MET A 103 -6.82 3.53 -2.49
N LYS A 104 -7.88 3.69 -1.67
CA LYS A 104 -8.11 2.87 -0.48
C LYS A 104 -8.48 1.45 -0.90
N ARG A 105 -7.75 0.46 -0.40
CA ARG A 105 -7.91 -0.96 -0.75
C ARG A 105 -8.71 -1.73 0.29
N ASN A 106 -8.38 -1.54 1.57
CA ASN A 106 -8.98 -2.29 2.66
C ASN A 106 -8.98 -1.49 3.95
N VAL A 107 -9.80 -1.94 4.89
CA VAL A 107 -9.80 -1.43 6.26
C VAL A 107 -8.86 -2.28 7.11
N GLY A 108 -7.96 -1.61 7.82
CA GLY A 108 -7.22 -2.15 8.94
C GLY A 108 -7.86 -1.72 10.25
N LYS A 109 -7.61 -2.47 11.32
CA LYS A 109 -7.89 -2.00 12.69
C LYS A 109 -6.58 -1.51 13.27
N HIS A 110 -6.54 -0.26 13.73
CA HIS A 110 -5.36 0.33 14.33
C HIS A 110 -5.74 1.02 15.62
N ALA A 111 -5.31 0.41 16.72
CA ALA A 111 -5.61 0.80 18.10
C ALA A 111 -7.07 0.58 18.50
#